data_AF-A0A3A1NAY2-F1
#
_entry.id   AF-A0A3A1NAY2-F1
#
_cell.length_a   1.000
_cell.length_b   1.000
_cell.length_c   1.000
_cell.angle_alpha   90.00
_cell.angle_beta   90.00
_cell.angle_gamma   90.00
#
_symmetry.space_group_name_H-M   'P 1'
#
loop_
_entity.id
_entity.type
_entity.pdbx_description
1 polymer ?
#
loop_
_entity_poly.entity_id
_entity_poly.type
_entity_poly.pdbx_seq_one_letter_code
_entity_poly.pdbx_strand_id
1 'polypeptide(L)' 'KIVFKNNAGFPHNVVFDEDEVPAGVDVAKISMSEEDLLNAKGETYAVTLTAPGTYSFYCSPHQGAGMVGKVTVK' A
#
# COMPACT_ATOMS: atom_id res chain seq x y z
N LYS A 1 -6.02 -9.61 6.71
CA LYS A 1 -6.71 -8.49 6.00
C LYS A 1 -6.30 -7.18 6.64
N ILE A 2 -5.86 -6.22 5.83
CA ILE A 2 -5.50 -4.86 6.22
C ILE A 2 -6.46 -3.91 5.48
N VAL A 3 -6.91 -2.85 6.15
CA VAL A 3 -7.74 -1.80 5.55
C VAL A 3 -7.02 -0.47 5.73
N PHE A 4 -6.52 0.09 4.65
CA PHE A 4 -6.00 1.44 4.60
C PHE A 4 -7.17 2.40 4.46
N LYS A 5 -7.24 3.40 5.34
CA LYS A 5 -8.32 4.39 5.36
C LYS A 5 -7.76 5.78 5.12
N ASN A 6 -8.28 6.44 4.10
CA ASN A 6 -7.94 7.80 3.78
C ASN A 6 -8.43 8.75 4.88
N ASN A 7 -7.52 9.45 5.55
CA ASN A 7 -7.85 10.29 6.71
C ASN A 7 -7.82 11.79 6.38
N ALA A 8 -6.70 12.28 5.85
CA ALA A 8 -6.46 13.68 5.50
C ALA A 8 -5.30 13.79 4.49
N GLY A 9 -5.16 14.96 3.83
CA GLY A 9 -4.05 15.23 2.91
C GLY A 9 -4.11 14.44 1.60
N PHE A 10 -5.32 14.09 1.16
CA PHE A 10 -5.56 13.39 -0.11
C PHE A 10 -5.11 14.22 -1.32
N PRO A 11 -4.82 13.58 -2.47
CA PRO A 11 -5.07 12.16 -2.79
C PRO A 11 -4.00 11.19 -2.27
N HIS A 12 -4.38 9.93 -2.02
CA HIS A 12 -3.44 8.86 -1.63
C HIS A 12 -3.71 7.57 -2.39
N ASN A 13 -2.68 6.76 -2.62
CA ASN A 13 -2.82 5.35 -2.97
C ASN A 13 -1.97 4.49 -2.04
N VAL A 14 -2.02 3.18 -2.27
CA VAL A 14 -1.20 2.19 -1.55
C VAL A 14 -0.56 1.28 -2.59
N VAL A 15 0.75 1.41 -2.75
CA VAL A 15 1.56 0.61 -3.67
C VAL A 15 2.59 -0.17 -2.87
N PHE A 16 2.70 -1.47 -3.12
CA PHE A 16 3.72 -2.31 -2.50
C PHE A 16 4.98 -2.31 -3.36
N ASP A 17 6.13 -2.20 -2.69
CA ASP A 17 7.44 -2.16 -3.33
C ASP A 17 7.81 -3.57 -3.85
N GLU A 18 8.07 -3.70 -5.15
CA GLU A 18 8.39 -4.99 -5.78
C GLU A 18 9.68 -5.62 -5.27
N ASP A 19 10.62 -4.80 -4.78
CA ASP A 19 11.93 -5.24 -4.28
C ASP A 19 11.89 -5.58 -2.78
N GLU A 20 10.89 -5.08 -2.04
CA GLU A 20 10.77 -5.23 -0.58
C GLU A 20 9.50 -6.01 -0.17
N VAL A 21 9.23 -7.13 -0.85
CA VAL A 21 8.20 -8.12 -0.49
C VAL A 21 8.74 -9.55 -0.44
N PRO A 22 8.04 -10.50 0.23
CA PRO A 22 8.44 -11.90 0.24
C PRO A 22 8.47 -12.52 -1.16
N ALA A 23 9.39 -13.46 -1.38
CA ALA A 23 9.54 -14.14 -2.66
C ALA A 23 8.23 -14.79 -3.13
N GLY A 24 7.92 -14.62 -4.42
CA GLY A 24 6.71 -15.16 -5.05
C GLY A 24 5.44 -14.35 -4.82
N VAL A 25 5.52 -13.24 -4.08
CA VAL A 25 4.42 -12.27 -4.01
C VAL A 25 4.34 -11.49 -5.33
N ASP A 26 3.13 -11.42 -5.87
CA ASP A 26 2.80 -10.61 -7.04
C ASP A 26 2.25 -9.25 -6.58
N VAL A 27 3.07 -8.21 -6.65
CA VAL A 27 2.72 -6.87 -6.15
C VAL A 27 1.53 -6.24 -6.88
N ALA A 28 1.30 -6.59 -8.15
CA ALA A 28 0.16 -6.07 -8.91
C ALA A 28 -1.19 -6.54 -8.34
N LYS A 29 -1.20 -7.66 -7.59
CA LYS A 29 -2.41 -8.18 -6.93
C LYS A 29 -2.68 -7.55 -5.56
N ILE A 30 -1.70 -6.88 -4.97
CA ILE A 30 -1.78 -6.31 -3.62
C ILE A 30 -1.60 -4.80 -3.58
N SER A 31 -1.36 -4.17 -4.73
CA SER A 31 -1.24 -2.72 -4.89
C SER A 31 -2.49 -2.14 -5.55
N MET A 32 -2.70 -0.84 -5.33
CA MET A 32 -3.48 -0.01 -6.25
C MET A 32 -2.64 0.25 -7.51
N SER A 33 -3.27 0.56 -8.65
CA SER A 33 -2.52 1.09 -9.80
C SER A 33 -1.98 2.49 -9.47
N GLU A 34 -1.01 2.95 -10.27
CA GLU A 34 -0.43 4.29 -10.11
C GLU A 34 -1.47 5.41 -10.35
N GLU A 35 -2.45 5.16 -11.22
CA GLU A 35 -3.49 6.13 -11.57
C GLU A 35 -4.68 6.13 -10.58
N ASP A 36 -4.90 5.03 -9.87
CA ASP A 36 -6.01 4.91 -8.92
C ASP A 36 -5.68 5.63 -7.61
N LEU A 37 -6.53 6.57 -7.21
CA LEU A 37 -6.34 7.40 -6.03
C LEU A 37 -7.57 7.40 -5.13
N LEU A 38 -7.34 7.37 -3.82
CA LEU A 38 -8.31 7.70 -2.79
C LEU A 38 -8.34 9.23 -2.64
N ASN A 39 -9.43 9.84 -3.05
CA ASN A 39 -9.61 11.28 -3.21
C ASN A 39 -10.42 11.92 -2.08
N ALA A 40 -11.19 11.13 -1.31
CA ALA A 40 -12.04 11.66 -0.26
C ALA A 40 -11.77 11.03 1.11
N LYS A 41 -12.05 11.83 2.16
CA LYS A 41 -11.97 11.37 3.54
C LYS A 41 -12.88 10.16 3.75
N GLY A 42 -12.31 9.10 4.32
CA GLY A 42 -13.02 7.88 4.67
C GLY A 42 -13.03 6.81 3.58
N GLU A 43 -12.58 7.10 2.35
CA GLU A 43 -12.36 6.07 1.35
C GLU A 43 -11.31 5.05 1.81
N THR A 44 -11.43 3.82 1.33
CA THR A 44 -10.61 2.72 1.82
C THR A 44 -10.08 1.85 0.69
N TYR A 45 -8.85 1.37 0.86
CA TYR A 45 -8.29 0.25 0.11
C TYR A 45 -8.09 -0.94 1.07
N ALA A 46 -8.56 -2.12 0.68
CA ALA A 46 -8.47 -3.33 1.51
C ALA A 46 -7.69 -4.42 0.78
N VAL A 47 -6.70 -5.00 1.46
CA VAL A 47 -5.83 -6.03 0.91
C VAL A 47 -5.63 -7.16 1.92
N THR A 48 -5.41 -8.38 1.43
CA THR A 48 -5.06 -9.52 2.28
C THR A 48 -3.69 -10.05 1.86
N LEU A 49 -2.73 -9.93 2.78
CA LEU A 49 -1.40 -10.52 2.66
C LEU A 49 -1.44 -11.89 3.33
N THR A 50 -0.97 -12.92 2.63
CA THR A 50 -1.05 -14.32 3.09
C THR A 50 0.31 -14.96 3.31
N ALA A 51 1.34 -14.55 2.55
CA ALA A 51 2.69 -15.06 2.76
C ALA A 51 3.32 -14.40 3.99
N PRO A 52 4.02 -15.16 4.85
CA PRO A 52 4.77 -14.59 5.96
C PRO A 52 5.98 -13.80 5.43
N GLY A 53 6.36 -12.75 6.15
CA GLY A 53 7.50 -11.90 5.82
C GLY A 53 7.18 -10.42 5.95
N THR A 54 8.13 -9.59 5.52
CA THR A 54 7.99 -8.12 5.59
C THR A 54 7.67 -7.57 4.22
N TYR A 55 6.74 -6.63 4.19
CA TYR A 55 6.24 -5.93 3.01
C TYR A 55 6.45 -4.43 3.22
N SER A 56 7.15 -3.77 2.32
CA SER A 56 7.16 -2.31 2.24
C SER A 56 6.07 -1.81 1.30
N PHE A 57 5.48 -0.68 1.65
CA PHE A 57 4.48 -0.01 0.83
C PHE A 57 4.67 1.50 0.94
N TYR A 58 4.16 2.22 -0.04
CA TYR A 58 4.26 3.67 -0.14
C TYR A 58 3.01 4.24 -0.81
N CYS A 59 2.91 5.56 -0.75
CA CYS A 59 1.93 6.35 -1.49
C CYS A 59 2.67 7.05 -2.63
N SER A 60 2.41 6.71 -3.89
CA SER A 60 3.12 7.22 -5.07
C SER A 60 3.25 8.75 -5.09
N PRO A 61 2.17 9.55 -4.89
CA PRO A 61 2.30 11.02 -4.90
C PRO A 61 3.12 11.57 -3.71
N HIS A 62 3.32 10.79 -2.64
CA HIS A 62 3.84 11.29 -1.36
C HIS A 62 5.07 10.52 -0.84
N GLN A 63 5.60 9.54 -1.59
CA GLN A 63 6.80 8.79 -1.20
C GLN A 63 8.00 9.73 -1.02
N GLY A 64 8.17 10.71 -1.92
CA GLY A 64 9.22 11.72 -1.81
C GLY A 64 9.12 12.63 -0.58
N ALA A 65 7.93 12.73 0.02
CA ALA A 65 7.69 13.43 1.28
C ALA A 65 7.81 12.50 2.52
N GLY A 66 8.17 11.22 2.31
CA GLY A 66 8.35 10.24 3.37
C GLY A 66 7.10 9.45 3.74
N MET A 67 6.05 9.46 2.92
CA MET A 67 4.86 8.63 3.13
C MET A 67 5.12 7.19 2.69
N VAL A 68 5.91 6.49 3.49
CA VAL A 68 6.31 5.09 3.35
C VAL A 68 5.92 4.29 4.60
N GLY A 69 5.76 2.99 4.47
CA GLY A 69 5.40 2.09 5.57
C GLY A 69 5.94 0.69 5.37
N LYS A 70 6.03 -0.07 6.47
CA LYS A 70 6.38 -1.49 6.46
C LYS A 70 5.37 -2.27 7.32
N VAL A 71 5.02 -3.46 6.89
CA VAL A 71 4.18 -4.41 7.65
C VAL A 71 4.81 -5.79 7.63
N THR A 72 4.81 -6.48 8.77
CA THR A 72 5.30 -7.86 8.88
C THR A 72 4.13 -8.80 9.14
N VAL A 73 3.97 -9.79 8.26
CA VAL A 73 3.04 -10.92 8.40
C VAL A 73 3.81 -12.09 9.03
N LYS A 74 3.20 -12.75 10.01
CA LYS A 74 3.78 -13.89 10.72
C LYS A 74 3.05 -15.18 10.39
#